data_AF-A0A7J8Q9U7-F1
#
_entry.id   AF-A0A7J8Q9U7-F1
#
_cell.length_a   1.000
_cell.length_b   1.000
_cell.length_c   1.000
_cell.angle_alpha   90.00
_cell.angle_beta   90.00
_cell.angle_gamma   90.00
#
_symmetry.space_group_name_H-M   'P 1'
#
loop_
_entity.id
_entity.type
_entity.pdbx_description
1 polymer ?
#
loop_
_entity_poly.entity_id
_entity_poly.type
_entity_poly.pdbx_seq_one_letter_code
_entity_poly.pdbx_strand_id
1 'polypeptide(L)'
;MMGFMMWMAGSTVHLFSIGITFSALWQPISALQGVGKVFEPYKDNKVELLGPKLLFIALNLGGLALGVWKLNTLGLLPTHASDWVSSLSPAQVYPFFLFASCKLNFQILFQELGKIQQLNF
;
A
#
# COMPACT_ATOMS: atom_id res chain seq x y z
N MET A 1 2.71 23.19 -11.80
CA MET A 1 1.83 23.33 -10.61
C MET A 1 1.69 22.04 -9.82
N MET A 2 1.43 20.88 -10.45
CA MET A 2 1.17 19.61 -9.76
C MET A 2 2.33 19.10 -8.88
N GLY A 3 3.58 19.25 -9.31
CA GLY A 3 4.75 18.80 -8.53
C GLY A 3 4.91 19.52 -7.19
N PHE A 4 4.53 20.80 -7.11
CA PHE A 4 4.55 21.57 -5.86
C PHE A 4 3.47 21.10 -4.88
N MET A 5 2.28 20.82 -5.39
CA MET A 5 1.17 20.28 -4.60
C MET A 5 1.49 18.88 -4.04
N MET A 6 2.15 18.06 -4.86
CA MET A 6 2.60 16.71 -4.49
C MET A 6 3.75 16.69 -3.48
N TRP A 7 4.58 17.74 -3.47
CA TRP A 7 5.63 17.95 -2.46
C TRP A 7 5.05 18.38 -1.10
N MET A 8 4.04 19.25 -1.09
CA MET A 8 3.36 19.70 0.12
C MET A 8 2.43 18.64 0.74
N ALA A 9 2.01 17.63 -0.01
CA ALA A 9 1.09 16.59 0.46
C ALA A 9 1.66 15.63 1.52
N GLY A 10 2.94 15.78 1.90
CA GLY A 10 3.57 15.00 2.97
C GLY A 10 3.67 13.50 2.67
N SER A 11 4.02 12.71 3.69
CA SER A 11 4.15 11.24 3.64
C SER A 11 2.98 10.52 4.32
N THR A 12 1.98 11.27 4.79
CA THR A 12 0.85 10.75 5.56
C THR A 12 -0.29 10.36 4.61
N VAL A 13 -0.81 9.15 4.79
CA VAL A 13 -1.82 8.54 3.90
C VAL A 13 -3.21 9.09 4.23
N HIS A 14 -3.49 10.34 3.84
CA HIS A 14 -4.84 10.93 3.95
C HIS A 14 -5.68 10.57 2.72
N LEU A 15 -6.98 10.29 2.91
CA LEU A 15 -7.94 10.01 1.82
C LEU A 15 -7.91 11.06 0.69
N PHE A 16 -7.65 12.33 1.03
CA PHE A 16 -7.52 13.41 0.08
C PHE A 16 -6.20 13.35 -0.75
N SER A 17 -5.11 12.89 -0.15
CA SER A 17 -3.80 12.73 -0.80
C SER A 17 -3.82 11.59 -1.84
N ILE A 18 -4.59 10.52 -1.57
CA ILE A 18 -4.85 9.44 -2.52
C ILE A 18 -5.44 10.01 -3.82
N GLY A 19 -6.55 10.75 -3.72
CA GLY A 19 -7.27 11.26 -4.89
C GLY A 19 -6.44 12.22 -5.74
N ILE A 20 -5.63 13.06 -5.10
CA ILE A 20 -4.71 13.98 -5.78
C ILE A 20 -3.61 13.20 -6.51
N THR A 21 -3.02 12.20 -5.87
CA THR A 21 -1.94 11.40 -6.47
C THR A 21 -2.44 10.60 -7.67
N PHE A 22 -3.66 10.04 -7.61
CA PHE A 22 -4.32 9.41 -8.75
C PHE A 22 -4.59 10.39 -9.90
N SER A 23 -5.09 11.59 -9.60
CA SER A 23 -5.32 12.62 -10.61
C SER A 23 -4.02 13.10 -11.26
N ALA A 24 -2.94 13.18 -10.47
CA ALA A 24 -1.60 13.52 -10.94
C ALA A 24 -1.01 12.45 -11.86
N LEU A 25 -1.34 11.18 -11.66
CA LEU A 25 -0.98 10.07 -12.55
C LEU A 25 -1.82 10.03 -13.83
N TRP A 26 -3.09 10.42 -13.74
CA TRP A 26 -4.00 10.40 -14.89
C TRP A 26 -3.69 11.46 -15.94
N GLN A 27 -3.20 12.63 -15.51
CA GLN A 27 -2.81 13.73 -16.40
C GLN A 27 -1.74 13.36 -17.45
N PRO A 28 -0.57 12.77 -17.08
CA PRO A 28 0.43 12.38 -18.06
C PRO A 28 -0.06 11.24 -18.98
N ILE A 29 -0.93 10.35 -18.50
CA ILE A 29 -1.55 9.30 -19.31
C ILE A 29 -2.44 9.92 -20.40
N SER A 30 -3.31 10.86 -20.02
CA SER A 30 -4.17 11.58 -20.96
C SER A 30 -3.35 12.41 -21.95
N ALA A 31 -2.27 13.05 -21.48
CA ALA A 31 -1.36 13.81 -22.34
C ALA A 31 -0.65 12.92 -23.39
N LEU A 32 -0.25 11.70 -23.03
CA LEU A 32 0.36 10.73 -23.96
C LEU A 32 -0.63 10.26 -25.05
N GLN A 33 -1.91 10.08 -24.70
CA GLN A 33 -2.96 9.74 -25.67
C GLN A 33 -3.29 10.93 -26.60
N GLY A 34 -3.13 12.17 -26.11
CA GLY A 34 -3.37 13.41 -26.85
C GLY A 34 -2.24 13.87 -27.77
N VAL A 35 -1.07 13.19 -27.78
CA VAL A 35 0.12 13.62 -28.55
C VAL A 35 -0.22 13.92 -30.01
N GLY A 36 -1.02 13.06 -30.66
CA GLY A 36 -1.40 13.25 -32.06
C GLY A 36 -2.10 14.59 -32.33
N LYS A 37 -3.02 14.99 -31.45
CA LYS A 37 -3.78 16.23 -31.56
C LYS A 37 -2.97 17.47 -31.20
N VAL A 38 -2.03 17.35 -30.27
CA VAL A 38 -1.14 18.47 -29.87
C VAL A 38 -0.16 18.82 -30.97
N PHE A 39 0.31 17.82 -31.74
CA PHE A 39 1.27 18.01 -32.82
C PHE A 39 0.63 18.16 -34.22
N GLU A 40 -0.69 18.02 -34.34
CA GLU A 40 -1.44 18.21 -35.59
C GLU A 40 -1.24 19.58 -36.25
N PRO A 41 -1.34 20.72 -35.54
CA PRO A 41 -1.19 22.05 -36.15
C PRO A 41 0.27 22.39 -36.50
N TYR A 42 1.25 21.59 -36.06
CA TYR A 42 2.67 21.86 -36.28
C TYR A 42 3.28 21.02 -37.42
N LYS A 43 2.47 20.24 -38.14
CA LYS A 43 2.86 19.37 -39.26
C LYS A 43 3.35 20.09 -40.53
N ASP A 44 3.86 21.31 -40.42
CA ASP A 44 4.48 21.99 -41.55
C ASP A 44 5.82 21.31 -41.90
N ASN A 45 6.00 20.99 -43.18
CA ASN A 45 7.15 20.25 -43.74
C ASN A 45 8.52 20.96 -43.58
N LYS A 46 8.59 22.07 -42.84
CA LYS A 46 9.78 22.91 -42.68
C LYS A 46 10.54 22.67 -41.37
N VAL A 47 9.97 21.93 -40.42
CA VAL A 47 10.57 21.77 -39.08
C VAL A 47 10.52 20.31 -38.63
N GLU A 48 11.64 19.77 -38.15
CA GLU A 48 11.70 18.43 -37.58
C GLU A 48 10.94 18.34 -36.26
N LEU A 49 9.74 17.76 -36.29
CA LEU A 49 8.87 17.59 -35.12
C LEU A 49 9.26 16.40 -34.22
N LEU A 50 10.22 15.59 -34.66
CA LEU A 50 10.61 14.36 -33.97
C LEU A 50 11.27 14.65 -32.60
N GLY A 51 12.14 15.65 -32.52
CA GLY A 51 12.80 16.05 -31.28
C GLY A 51 11.79 16.49 -30.19
N PRO A 52 10.93 17.49 -30.46
CA PRO A 52 9.91 17.94 -29.52
C PRO A 52 8.92 16.83 -29.11
N LYS A 53 8.55 15.94 -30.05
CA LYS A 53 7.64 14.82 -29.77
C LYS A 53 8.26 13.79 -28.82
N LEU A 54 9.54 13.45 -29.01
CA LEU A 54 10.27 12.56 -28.10
C LEU A 54 10.45 13.20 -26.72
N LEU A 55 10.79 14.48 -26.66
CA LEU A 55 10.94 15.21 -25.40
C LEU A 55 9.62 15.26 -24.63
N PHE A 56 8.50 15.51 -25.31
CA PHE A 56 7.17 15.51 -24.70
C PHE A 56 6.82 14.14 -24.10
N ILE A 57 7.09 13.04 -24.83
CA ILE A 57 6.86 11.69 -24.32
C ILE A 57 7.75 11.40 -23.11
N ALA A 58 9.04 11.74 -23.19
CA ALA A 58 10.00 11.52 -22.11
C ALA A 58 9.62 12.27 -20.82
N LEU A 59 9.19 13.53 -20.94
CA LEU A 59 8.77 14.34 -19.80
C LEU A 59 7.49 13.81 -19.15
N ASN A 60 6.51 13.36 -19.95
CA ASN A 60 5.28 12.76 -19.41
C ASN A 60 5.55 11.41 -18.73
N LEU A 61 6.46 10.59 -19.29
CA LEU A 61 6.91 9.35 -18.65
C LEU A 61 7.65 9.61 -17.33
N GLY A 62 8.50 10.65 -17.28
CA GLY A 62 9.16 11.08 -16.05
C GLY A 62 8.16 11.50 -14.97
N GLY A 63 7.12 12.27 -15.34
CA GLY A 63 6.04 12.65 -14.43
C GLY A 63 5.23 11.45 -13.91
N LEU A 64 4.98 10.47 -14.78
CA LEU A 64 4.28 9.23 -14.42
C LEU A 64 5.13 8.39 -13.45
N ALA A 65 6.44 8.26 -13.72
CA ALA A 65 7.37 7.55 -12.84
C ALA A 65 7.45 8.17 -11.44
N LEU A 66 7.49 9.51 -11.33
CA LEU A 66 7.45 10.20 -10.04
C LEU A 66 6.13 9.97 -9.29
N GLY A 67 5.00 9.91 -10.00
CA GLY A 67 3.70 9.57 -9.41
C GLY A 67 3.66 8.15 -8.86
N VAL A 68 4.23 7.17 -9.59
CA VAL A 68 4.32 5.77 -9.15
C VAL A 68 5.24 5.64 -7.94
N TRP A 69 6.38 6.33 -7.95
CA TRP A 69 7.27 6.39 -6.80
C TRP A 69 6.56 6.96 -5.57
N LYS A 70 5.75 8.01 -5.73
CA LYS A 70 4.97 8.56 -4.62
C LYS A 70 3.90 7.58 -4.11
N LEU A 71 3.20 6.85 -4.99
CA LEU A 71 2.27 5.79 -4.57
C LEU A 71 2.97 4.69 -3.76
N ASN A 72 4.20 4.33 -4.13
CA ASN A 72 5.01 3.41 -3.35
C ASN A 72 5.36 3.98 -1.96
N THR A 73 5.75 5.26 -1.88
CA THR A 73 6.01 5.90 -0.57
C THR A 73 4.77 6.05 0.32
N LEU A 74 3.57 6.09 -0.26
CA LEU A 74 2.30 6.13 0.46
C LEU A 74 1.82 4.74 0.91
N GLY A 75 2.49 3.65 0.51
CA GLY A 75 2.10 2.28 0.88
C GLY A 75 0.78 1.82 0.24
N LEU A 76 0.37 2.44 -0.86
CA LEU A 76 -0.89 2.10 -1.55
C LEU A 76 -0.75 0.95 -2.54
N LEU A 77 0.49 0.63 -2.94
CA LEU A 77 0.75 -0.49 -3.82
C LEU A 77 0.80 -1.78 -2.99
N PRO A 78 0.16 -2.87 -3.45
CA PRO A 78 0.15 -4.17 -2.78
C PRO A 78 1.53 -4.85 -2.90
N THR A 79 2.54 -4.23 -2.32
CA THR A 79 3.96 -4.61 -2.41
C THR A 79 4.46 -5.25 -1.13
N HIS A 80 3.73 -5.12 -0.03
CA HIS A 80 4.14 -5.58 1.27
C HIS A 80 3.44 -6.90 1.62
N ALA A 81 4.14 -7.83 2.28
CA ALA A 81 3.57 -9.14 2.67
C ALA A 81 2.33 -9.00 3.58
N SER A 82 2.24 -7.88 4.31
CA SER A 82 1.07 -7.51 5.11
C SER A 82 -0.19 -7.29 4.27
N ASP A 83 -0.06 -6.87 3.01
CA ASP A 83 -1.20 -6.64 2.11
C ASP A 83 -1.87 -7.97 1.71
N TRP A 84 -1.14 -9.08 1.86
CA TRP A 84 -1.56 -10.44 1.51
C TRP A 84 -1.82 -11.32 2.73
N VAL A 85 -1.74 -10.77 3.94
CA VAL A 85 -1.93 -11.53 5.20
C VAL A 85 -3.33 -12.17 5.29
N SER A 86 -4.31 -11.56 4.63
CA SER A 86 -5.69 -12.05 4.49
C SER A 86 -5.82 -13.31 3.63
N SER A 87 -4.78 -13.67 2.86
CA SER A 87 -4.74 -14.90 2.05
C SER A 87 -4.13 -16.09 2.79
N LEU A 88 -3.57 -15.88 3.99
CA LEU A 88 -3.03 -16.96 4.81
C LEU A 88 -4.19 -17.75 5.43
N SER A 89 -4.07 -19.08 5.44
CA SER A 89 -5.00 -19.96 6.15
C SER A 89 -5.02 -19.63 7.64
N PRO A 90 -6.19 -19.59 8.31
CA PRO A 90 -6.27 -19.33 9.74
C PRO A 90 -5.47 -20.37 10.52
N ALA A 91 -4.72 -19.91 11.53
CA ALA A 91 -3.93 -20.78 12.38
C ALA A 91 -4.81 -21.89 12.97
N GLN A 92 -4.47 -23.15 12.68
CA GLN A 92 -5.19 -24.31 13.19
C GLN A 92 -4.86 -24.48 14.68
N VAL A 93 -5.77 -24.02 15.56
CA VAL A 93 -5.64 -24.21 17.01
C VAL A 93 -6.04 -25.66 17.33
N TYR A 94 -5.05 -26.53 17.54
CA TYR A 94 -5.31 -27.87 18.03
C TYR A 94 -5.71 -27.81 19.52
N PRO A 95 -6.87 -28.36 19.92
CA PRO A 95 -7.37 -28.28 21.30
C PRO A 95 -6.55 -29.07 22.34
N PHE A 96 -5.46 -29.72 21.94
CA PHE A 96 -4.66 -30.60 22.79
C PHE A 96 -3.89 -29.86 23.89
N PHE A 97 -3.40 -28.64 23.63
CA PHE A 97 -2.60 -27.89 24.61
C PHE A 97 -3.42 -27.15 25.67
N LEU A 98 -4.68 -26.77 25.37
CA LEU A 98 -5.53 -26.07 26.33
C LEU A 98 -6.08 -27.02 27.42
N PHE A 99 -6.35 -28.29 27.04
CA PHE A 99 -6.87 -29.29 27.96
C PHE A 99 -5.80 -29.78 28.95
N ALA A 100 -4.54 -29.85 28.54
CA ALA A 100 -3.42 -30.28 29.40
C ALA A 100 -3.11 -29.25 30.50
N SER A 101 -3.04 -27.95 30.19
CA SER A 101 -2.81 -26.90 31.20
C SER A 101 -3.98 -26.76 32.18
N CYS A 102 -5.22 -26.92 31.72
CA CYS A 102 -6.39 -26.84 32.60
C CYS A 102 -6.48 -28.06 33.55
N LYS A 103 -6.14 -29.25 33.06
CA LYS A 103 -6.15 -30.49 33.87
C LYS A 103 -5.02 -30.52 34.91
N LEU A 104 -3.86 -29.94 34.59
CA LEU A 104 -2.74 -29.83 35.54
C LEU A 104 -3.03 -28.80 36.63
N ASN A 105 -3.61 -27.65 36.29
CA ASN A 105 -3.90 -26.58 37.26
C ASN A 105 -5.07 -26.97 38.21
N PHE A 106 -6.08 -27.69 37.71
CA PHE A 106 -7.19 -28.18 38.55
C PHE A 106 -6.76 -29.31 39.51
N GLN A 107 -5.83 -30.19 39.10
CA GLN A 107 -5.29 -31.24 39.97
C GLN A 107 -4.46 -30.66 41.13
N ILE A 108 -3.67 -29.61 40.87
CA ILE A 108 -2.85 -28.93 41.87
C ILE A 108 -3.74 -28.17 42.88
N LEU A 109 -4.83 -27.56 42.42
CA LEU A 109 -5.77 -26.83 43.29
C LEU A 109 -6.53 -27.76 44.25
N PHE A 110 -6.91 -28.96 43.80
CA PHE A 110 -7.57 -29.96 44.65
C PHE A 110 -6.61 -30.57 45.70
N GLN A 111 -5.32 -30.66 45.36
CA GLN A 111 -4.29 -31.18 46.26
C GLN A 111 -3.93 -30.17 47.38
N GLU A 112 -3.96 -28.87 47.11
CA GLU A 112 -3.75 -27.82 48.12
C GLU A 112 -4.99 -27.58 49.01
N LEU A 113 -6.22 -27.68 48.46
CA LEU A 113 -7.45 -27.61 49.27
C LEU A 113 -7.60 -28.79 50.24
N GLY A 114 -7.08 -29.97 49.91
CA GLY A 114 -7.07 -31.14 50.79
C GLY A 114 -6.17 -31.00 52.04
N LYS A 115 -5.10 -30.20 51.98
CA LYS A 115 -4.24 -29.92 53.16
C LYS A 115 -4.90 -29.00 54.18
N ILE A 116 -5.76 -28.08 53.73
CA ILE A 116 -6.34 -27.04 54.60
C ILE A 116 -7.41 -27.62 55.56
N GLN A 117 -8.04 -28.76 55.21
CA GLN A 117 -9.01 -29.46 56.05
C GLN A 117 -8.39 -30.35 57.16
N GLN A 118 -7.08 -30.58 57.17
CA GLN A 118 -6.38 -31.38 58.20
C GLN A 118 -5.67 -30.52 59.27
N LEU A 119 -5.77 -29.19 59.19
CA LEU A 119 -5.15 -28.22 60.11
C LEU A 119 -6.18 -27.51 61.03
N ASN A 120 -7.40 -28.04 61.11
CA ASN A 120 -8.44 -27.62 62.06
C ASN A 120 -8.99 -28.81 62.89
N PHE A 121 -8.08 -29.69 63.32
CA PHE A 121 -8.31 -30.59 64.46
C PHE A 121 -7.03 -30.72 65.28
#